data_AF-A0A949KWF0-F1
#
_entry.id   AF-A0A949KWF0-F1
#
_cell.length_a   1.000
_cell.length_b   1.000
_cell.length_c   1.000
_cell.angle_alpha   90.00
_cell.angle_beta   90.00
_cell.angle_gamma   90.00
#
_symmetry.space_group_name_H-M   'P 1'
#
loop_
_entity.id
_entity.type
_entity.pdbx_description
1 polymer ?
#
loop_
_entity_poly.entity_id
_entity_poly.type
_entity_poly.pdbx_seq_one_letter_code
_entity_poly.pdbx_strand_id
1 'polypeptide(L)'
;MRVLLHADRIDIFTGTKKLAAHARAYGNNKWCLDPDHYLELIQQRPMAFNSARPIRQWKESCPQSLRLLLERFCSAQGETKGIKDFINVLMLYREHTAGEIEAAAELAVEHHVSSSEGVRHLLVHTGAVEITAAPLTAWSRLSPPDVSVYGQLGGVQ
;
A
#
# COMPACT_ATOMS: atom_id res chain seq x y z
N MET A 1 1.70 -4.05 -31.62
CA MET A 1 2.63 -3.28 -30.75
C MET A 1 3.55 -2.47 -31.66
N ARG A 2 3.72 -1.17 -31.39
CA ARG A 2 4.57 -0.26 -32.17
C ARG A 2 5.64 0.32 -31.26
N VAL A 3 6.88 0.41 -31.73
CA VAL A 3 8.01 1.00 -30.98
C VAL A 3 8.57 2.17 -31.78
N LEU A 4 8.72 3.33 -31.14
CA LEU A 4 9.40 4.50 -31.71
C LEU A 4 10.79 4.62 -31.08
N LEU A 5 11.81 4.65 -31.92
CA LEU A 5 13.21 4.73 -31.52
C LEU A 5 13.71 6.16 -31.76
N HIS A 6 13.91 6.92 -30.68
CA HIS A 6 14.56 8.23 -30.74
C HIS A 6 16.05 8.08 -30.43
N ALA A 7 16.79 9.18 -30.58
CA ALA A 7 18.21 9.22 -30.23
C ALA A 7 18.40 8.88 -28.74
N ASP A 8 17.63 9.52 -27.87
CA ASP A 8 17.75 9.52 -26.40
C ASP A 8 16.73 8.64 -25.67
N ARG A 9 15.65 8.20 -26.34
CA ARG A 9 14.56 7.44 -25.70
C ARG A 9 13.95 6.38 -26.60
N ILE A 10 13.23 5.45 -25.99
CA ILE A 10 12.46 4.39 -26.65
C ILE A 10 11.03 4.46 -26.12
N ASP A 11 10.06 4.68 -27.01
CA ASP A 11 8.64 4.72 -26.66
C ASP A 11 7.92 3.47 -27.20
N ILE A 12 7.15 2.80 -26.35
CA ILE A 12 6.43 1.56 -26.66
C ILE A 12 4.92 1.84 -26.65
N PHE A 13 4.20 1.40 -27.68
CA PHE A 13 2.76 1.63 -27.87
C PHE A 13 1.98 0.34 -28.14
N THR A 14 0.72 0.33 -27.71
CA THR A 14 -0.31 -0.60 -28.18
C THR A 14 -1.46 0.19 -28.79
N GLY A 15 -1.71 -0.01 -30.10
CA GLY A 15 -2.59 0.89 -30.86
C GLY A 15 -2.10 2.33 -30.78
N THR A 16 -2.95 3.22 -30.24
CA THR A 16 -2.66 4.65 -30.01
C THR A 16 -2.17 4.96 -28.60
N LYS A 17 -2.28 4.02 -27.65
CA LYS A 17 -1.90 4.22 -26.25
C LYS A 17 -0.40 3.98 -26.05
N LYS A 18 0.32 4.97 -25.48
CA LYS A 18 1.71 4.79 -25.01
C LYS A 18 1.69 3.90 -23.77
N LEU A 19 2.44 2.80 -23.80
CA LEU A 19 2.57 1.86 -22.70
C LEU A 19 3.77 2.17 -21.80
N ALA A 20 4.90 2.54 -22.40
CA ALA A 20 6.13 2.82 -21.67
C ALA A 20 7.03 3.79 -22.45
N ALA A 21 7.89 4.51 -21.73
CA ALA A 21 8.95 5.32 -22.28
C ALA A 21 10.22 5.10 -21.45
N HIS A 22 11.33 4.79 -22.10
CA HIS A 22 12.61 4.54 -21.42
C HIS A 22 13.71 5.39 -22.02
N ALA A 23 14.57 5.96 -21.18
CA ALA A 23 15.82 6.56 -21.63
C ALA A 23 16.71 5.49 -22.29
N ARG A 24 17.39 5.86 -23.36
CA ARG A 24 18.27 4.96 -24.09
C ARG A 24 19.55 4.75 -23.28
N ALA A 25 19.82 3.49 -22.90
CA ALA A 25 21.05 3.12 -22.25
C ALA A 25 22.12 2.76 -23.29
N TYR A 26 23.23 3.48 -23.31
CA TYR A 26 24.35 3.23 -24.23
C TYR A 26 25.40 2.30 -23.62
N GLY A 27 26.03 1.49 -24.47
CA GLY A 27 27.05 0.51 -24.09
C GLY A 27 26.49 -0.92 -23.93
N ASN A 28 27.39 -1.89 -23.83
CA ASN A 28 27.00 -3.30 -23.69
C ASN A 28 26.47 -3.61 -22.29
N ASN A 29 25.52 -4.55 -22.21
CA ASN A 29 24.96 -5.09 -20.96
C ASN A 29 24.32 -4.05 -20.01
N LYS A 30 23.76 -2.97 -20.55
CA LYS A 30 22.98 -2.02 -19.75
C LYS A 30 21.52 -2.45 -19.63
N TRP A 31 20.98 -2.30 -18.43
CA TRP A 31 19.59 -2.61 -18.10
C TRP A 31 18.93 -1.35 -17.54
N CYS A 32 17.78 -0.98 -18.05
CA CYS A 32 16.88 -0.01 -17.45
C CYS A 32 15.67 -0.80 -16.95
N LEU A 33 15.57 -1.01 -15.64
CA LEU A 33 14.54 -1.82 -15.03
C LEU A 33 13.68 -0.92 -14.16
N ASP A 34 12.46 -0.67 -14.60
CA ASP A 34 11.44 -0.02 -13.78
C ASP A 34 10.73 -1.10 -12.95
N PRO A 35 10.73 -1.03 -11.60
CA PRO A 35 10.04 -2.00 -10.77
C PRO A 35 8.52 -2.06 -11.01
N ASP A 36 7.86 -0.95 -11.37
CA ASP A 36 6.40 -0.91 -11.58
C ASP A 36 5.94 -1.91 -12.66
N HIS A 37 6.73 -2.05 -13.73
CA HIS A 37 6.45 -2.95 -14.85
C HIS A 37 6.41 -4.44 -14.46
N TYR A 38 6.98 -4.81 -13.31
CA TYR A 38 7.06 -6.20 -12.86
C TYR A 38 6.07 -6.51 -11.75
N LEU A 39 5.39 -5.52 -11.17
CA LEU A 39 4.55 -5.72 -9.99
C LEU A 39 3.42 -6.73 -10.24
N GLU A 40 2.73 -6.66 -11.37
CA GLU A 40 1.65 -7.60 -11.73
C GLU A 40 2.14 -9.04 -11.85
N LEU A 41 3.32 -9.23 -12.46
CA LEU A 41 3.94 -10.56 -12.59
C LEU A 41 4.36 -11.10 -11.22
N ILE A 42 4.94 -10.25 -10.37
CA ILE A 42 5.39 -10.65 -9.03
C ILE A 42 4.18 -10.89 -8.12
N GLN A 43 3.06 -10.19 -8.31
CA GLN A 43 1.82 -10.44 -7.57
C GLN A 43 1.29 -11.87 -7.80
N GLN A 44 1.41 -12.38 -9.02
CA GLN A 44 1.09 -13.77 -9.37
C GLN A 44 2.10 -14.76 -8.76
N ARG A 45 3.36 -14.35 -8.61
CA ARG A 45 4.47 -15.18 -8.10
C ARG A 45 5.22 -14.47 -6.96
N PRO A 46 4.60 -14.28 -5.79
CA PRO A 46 5.14 -13.44 -4.71
C PRO A 46 6.47 -13.93 -4.15
N MET A 47 6.76 -15.23 -4.22
CA MET A 47 8.05 -15.79 -3.83
C MET A 47 9.22 -15.24 -4.66
N ALA A 48 8.96 -14.68 -5.84
CA ALA A 48 9.98 -14.03 -6.65
C ALA A 48 10.32 -12.61 -6.17
N PHE A 49 9.56 -12.03 -5.24
CA PHE A 49 9.74 -10.64 -4.80
C PHE A 49 11.16 -10.36 -4.29
N ASN A 50 11.72 -11.26 -3.47
CA ASN A 50 13.07 -11.10 -2.93
C ASN A 50 14.19 -11.39 -3.94
N SER A 51 13.92 -12.18 -4.97
CA SER A 51 14.92 -12.56 -5.99
C SER A 51 14.86 -11.70 -7.26
N ALA A 52 13.74 -11.02 -7.51
CA ALA A 52 13.53 -10.17 -8.67
C ALA A 52 14.53 -9.01 -8.68
N ARG A 53 15.36 -8.96 -9.73
CA ARG A 53 16.39 -7.92 -9.90
C ARG A 53 15.85 -6.49 -9.83
N PRO A 54 14.72 -6.13 -10.48
CA PRO A 54 14.14 -4.79 -10.38
C PRO A 54 13.81 -4.41 -8.93
N ILE A 55 13.22 -5.34 -8.16
CA ILE A 55 12.86 -5.12 -6.76
C ILE A 55 14.11 -4.98 -5.88
N ARG A 56 15.11 -5.83 -6.08
CA ARG A 56 16.38 -5.75 -5.33
C ARG A 56 17.08 -4.41 -5.53
N GLN A 57 17.12 -3.91 -6.76
CA GLN A 57 17.69 -2.60 -7.07
C GLN A 57 16.86 -1.48 -6.46
N TRP A 58 15.54 -1.54 -6.57
CA TRP A 58 14.64 -0.56 -5.96
C TRP A 58 14.73 -0.53 -4.43
N LYS A 59 14.94 -1.67 -3.77
CA LYS A 59 15.10 -1.76 -2.30
C LYS A 59 16.25 -0.91 -1.77
N GLU A 60 17.27 -0.62 -2.57
CA GLU A 60 18.42 0.23 -2.18
C GLU A 60 18.01 1.70 -2.01
N SER A 61 17.03 2.17 -2.79
CA SER A 61 16.47 3.52 -2.71
C SER A 61 15.06 3.56 -2.11
N CYS A 62 14.64 2.48 -1.46
CA CYS A 62 13.29 2.34 -0.89
C CYS A 62 13.18 3.10 0.44
N PRO A 63 12.15 3.96 0.61
CA PRO A 63 11.86 4.65 1.87
C PRO A 63 11.77 3.69 3.06
N GLN A 64 12.20 4.18 4.23
CA GLN A 64 12.16 3.37 5.46
C GLN A 64 10.73 2.95 5.85
N SER A 65 9.77 3.85 5.67
CA SER A 65 8.35 3.59 5.95
C SER A 65 7.82 2.37 5.19
N LEU A 66 8.15 2.26 3.90
CA LEU A 66 7.78 1.10 3.08
C LEU A 66 8.48 -0.19 3.50
N ARG A 67 9.75 -0.13 3.92
CA ARG A 67 10.45 -1.32 4.43
C ARG A 67 9.79 -1.84 5.70
N LEU A 68 9.47 -0.94 6.64
CA LEU A 68 8.76 -1.29 7.88
C LEU A 68 7.36 -1.81 7.59
N LEU A 69 6.65 -1.23 6.63
CA LEU A 69 5.33 -1.68 6.21
C LEU A 69 5.36 -3.11 5.64
N LEU A 70 6.35 -3.43 4.81
CA LEU A 70 6.55 -4.79 4.29
C LEU A 70 6.80 -5.79 5.43
N GLU A 71 7.73 -5.48 6.34
CA GLU A 71 8.02 -6.33 7.50
C GLU A 71 6.75 -6.61 8.31
N ARG A 72 5.99 -5.54 8.59
CA ARG A 72 4.73 -5.62 9.31
C ARG A 72 3.70 -6.52 8.62
N PHE A 73 3.50 -6.35 7.32
CA PHE A 73 2.55 -7.15 6.55
C PHE A 73 2.95 -8.63 6.59
N CYS A 74 4.24 -8.93 6.43
CA CYS A 74 4.77 -10.29 6.54
C CYS A 74 4.60 -10.87 7.95
N SER A 75 4.85 -10.10 9.01
CA SER A 75 4.67 -10.55 10.40
C SER A 75 3.21 -10.82 10.74
N ALA A 76 2.28 -10.00 10.24
CA ALA A 76 0.86 -10.14 10.56
C ALA A 76 0.14 -11.19 9.71
N GLN A 77 0.54 -11.36 8.45
CA GLN A 77 -0.20 -12.16 7.46
C GLN A 77 0.56 -13.40 6.95
N GLY A 78 1.82 -13.55 7.35
CA GLY A 78 2.77 -14.49 6.73
C GLY A 78 3.41 -13.91 5.46
N GLU A 79 4.56 -14.45 5.08
CA GLU A 79 5.42 -13.89 4.00
C GLU A 79 4.67 -13.76 2.67
N THR A 80 4.06 -14.84 2.16
CA THR A 80 3.38 -14.84 0.86
C THR A 80 2.24 -13.81 0.79
N LYS A 81 1.38 -13.77 1.81
CA LYS A 81 0.21 -12.88 1.81
C LYS A 81 0.63 -11.44 2.09
N GLY A 82 1.56 -11.23 3.01
CA GLY A 82 2.12 -9.92 3.31
C GLY A 82 2.81 -9.28 2.11
N ILE A 83 3.60 -10.06 1.36
CA ILE A 83 4.22 -9.59 0.10
C ILE A 83 3.16 -9.22 -0.93
N LYS A 84 2.10 -10.03 -1.11
CA LYS A 84 1.02 -9.70 -2.06
C LYS A 84 0.34 -8.39 -1.71
N ASP A 85 -0.01 -8.19 -0.44
CA ASP A 85 -0.59 -6.94 0.03
C ASP A 85 0.39 -5.77 -0.15
N PHE A 86 1.67 -5.98 0.14
CA PHE A 86 2.67 -4.94 -0.08
C PHE A 86 2.80 -4.55 -1.55
N ILE A 87 2.75 -5.52 -2.46
CA ILE A 87 2.73 -5.26 -3.91
C ILE A 87 1.51 -4.43 -4.30
N ASN A 88 0.34 -4.66 -3.70
CA ASN A 88 -0.84 -3.82 -3.92
C ASN A 88 -0.59 -2.37 -3.50
N VAL A 89 0.13 -2.14 -2.39
CA VAL A 89 0.53 -0.79 -1.96
C VAL A 89 1.48 -0.17 -2.98
N LEU A 90 2.46 -0.92 -3.50
CA LEU A 90 3.35 -0.41 -4.55
C LEU A 90 2.61 -0.03 -5.84
N MET A 91 1.53 -0.74 -6.19
CA MET A 91 0.72 -0.39 -7.36
C MET A 91 -0.04 0.94 -7.19
N LEU A 92 -0.21 1.44 -5.95
CA LEU A 92 -0.87 2.74 -5.70
C LEU A 92 -0.04 3.94 -6.21
N TYR A 93 1.26 3.77 -6.44
CA TYR A 93 2.11 4.79 -7.07
C TYR A 93 1.66 5.17 -8.49
N ARG A 94 0.79 4.38 -9.13
CA ARG A 94 0.20 4.68 -10.44
C ARG A 94 -0.87 5.79 -10.37
N GLU A 95 -1.49 5.97 -9.21
CA GLU A 95 -2.61 6.87 -8.99
C GLU A 95 -2.28 8.01 -8.01
N HIS A 96 -1.24 7.82 -7.19
CA HIS A 96 -0.83 8.76 -6.13
C HIS A 96 0.63 9.15 -6.25
N THR A 97 0.98 10.31 -5.69
CA THR A 97 2.36 10.79 -5.64
C THR A 97 3.18 10.00 -4.61
N ALA A 98 4.51 9.97 -4.80
CA ALA A 98 5.40 9.27 -3.88
C ALA A 98 5.27 9.76 -2.43
N GLY A 99 5.14 11.08 -2.23
CA GLY A 99 4.98 11.67 -0.91
C GLY A 99 3.69 11.25 -0.20
N GLU A 100 2.58 11.13 -0.93
CA GLU A 100 1.32 10.64 -0.37
C GLU A 100 1.44 9.17 0.08
N ILE A 101 2.03 8.30 -0.76
CA ILE A 101 2.23 6.89 -0.41
C ILE A 101 3.16 6.74 0.79
N GLU A 102 4.25 7.50 0.84
CA GLU A 102 5.21 7.46 1.95
C GLU A 102 4.58 7.92 3.26
N ALA A 103 3.83 9.03 3.25
CA ALA A 103 3.10 9.52 4.42
C ALA A 103 2.03 8.51 4.89
N ALA A 104 1.28 7.90 3.96
CA ALA A 104 0.31 6.87 4.30
C ALA A 104 0.98 5.60 4.84
N ALA A 105 2.16 5.23 4.34
CA ALA A 105 2.94 4.12 4.87
C ALA A 105 3.44 4.41 6.30
N GLU A 106 3.89 5.64 6.58
CA GLU A 106 4.27 6.08 7.93
C GLU A 106 3.09 5.97 8.90
N LEU A 107 1.95 6.55 8.55
CA LEU A 107 0.71 6.47 9.34
C LEU A 107 0.24 5.02 9.53
N ALA A 108 0.35 4.19 8.49
CA ALA A 108 -0.01 2.78 8.59
C ALA A 108 0.89 2.03 9.59
N VAL A 109 2.18 2.32 9.59
CA VAL A 109 3.12 1.75 10.55
C VAL A 109 2.81 2.23 11.97
N GLU A 110 2.50 3.51 12.16
CA GLU A 110 2.13 4.10 13.46
C GLU A 110 0.81 3.55 14.01
N HIS A 111 -0.26 3.55 13.22
CA HIS A 111 -1.61 3.11 13.63
C HIS A 111 -1.81 1.60 13.59
N HIS A 112 -0.72 0.88 13.45
CA HIS A 112 -0.70 -0.54 13.45
C HIS A 112 -1.47 -1.26 12.30
N VAL A 113 -1.62 -0.60 11.14
CA VAL A 113 -2.32 -1.13 9.96
C VAL A 113 -1.48 -2.18 9.23
N SER A 114 -2.07 -3.35 8.99
CA SER A 114 -1.36 -4.51 8.42
C SER A 114 -1.95 -5.00 7.10
N SER A 115 -2.74 -4.21 6.38
CA SER A 115 -3.34 -4.57 5.10
C SER A 115 -3.24 -3.45 4.07
N SER A 116 -3.19 -3.82 2.79
CA SER A 116 -3.13 -2.86 1.67
C SER A 116 -4.34 -1.94 1.59
N GLU A 117 -5.54 -2.46 1.85
CA GLU A 117 -6.77 -1.66 1.89
C GLU A 117 -6.77 -0.64 3.04
N GLY A 118 -6.13 -0.96 4.17
CA GLY A 118 -5.98 0.00 5.25
C GLY A 118 -5.08 1.18 4.85
N VAL A 119 -4.00 0.91 4.10
CA VAL A 119 -3.14 1.97 3.53
C VAL A 119 -3.90 2.80 2.50
N ARG A 120 -4.68 2.17 1.62
CA ARG A 120 -5.57 2.85 0.67
C ARG A 120 -6.59 3.75 1.41
N HIS A 121 -7.16 3.26 2.50
CA HIS A 121 -8.07 4.05 3.33
C HIS A 121 -7.36 5.28 3.91
N LEU A 122 -6.15 5.12 4.45
CA LEU A 122 -5.36 6.24 4.97
C LEU A 122 -5.09 7.28 3.88
N LEU A 123 -4.71 6.87 2.66
CA LEU A 123 -4.48 7.77 1.52
C LEU A 123 -5.71 8.62 1.17
N VAL A 124 -6.91 8.03 1.23
CA VAL A 124 -8.15 8.75 0.93
C VAL A 124 -8.52 9.74 2.05
N HIS A 125 -8.15 9.43 3.29
CA HIS A 125 -8.61 10.18 4.47
C HIS A 125 -7.54 11.12 5.06
N THR A 126 -6.30 11.14 4.57
CA THR A 126 -5.27 12.13 4.99
C THR A 126 -5.69 13.58 4.74
N GLY A 127 -6.67 13.81 3.85
CA GLY A 127 -7.28 15.12 3.59
C GLY A 127 -8.69 15.30 4.18
N ALA A 128 -9.24 14.29 4.88
CA ALA A 128 -10.55 14.40 5.47
C ALA A 128 -10.47 15.23 6.76
N VAL A 129 -11.08 16.41 6.72
CA VAL A 129 -11.40 17.24 7.88
C VAL A 129 -11.94 16.34 8.98
N GLU A 130 -11.40 16.44 10.20
CA GLU A 130 -11.97 15.78 11.38
C GLU A 130 -13.48 15.98 11.36
N ILE A 131 -14.22 14.91 11.05
CA ILE A 131 -15.66 14.91 11.20
C ILE A 131 -15.87 14.88 12.71
N THR A 132 -15.85 16.07 13.31
CA THR A 132 -16.26 16.28 14.69
C THR A 132 -17.74 15.94 14.74
N ALA A 133 -18.04 14.67 15.02
CA ALA A 133 -19.39 14.21 15.24
C ALA A 133 -19.95 14.99 16.43
N ALA A 134 -20.75 16.02 16.14
CA ALA A 134 -21.42 16.77 17.17
C ALA A 134 -22.29 15.80 17.98
N PRO A 135 -22.21 15.81 19.33
CA PRO A 135 -23.05 14.95 20.13
C PRO A 135 -24.51 15.20 19.76
N LEU A 136 -25.26 14.10 19.57
CA LEU A 136 -26.69 14.15 19.25
C LEU A 136 -27.45 14.54 20.52
N THR A 137 -27.33 15.80 20.90
CA THR A 137 -27.93 16.41 22.10
C THR A 137 -29.45 16.37 22.06
N ALA A 138 -30.04 16.26 20.86
CA ALA A 138 -31.47 16.11 20.64
C ALA A 138 -31.99 14.67 20.82
N TRP A 139 -31.14 13.67 21.03
CA TRP A 139 -31.61 12.29 21.23
C TRP A 139 -31.91 11.97 22.69
N SER A 140 -33.07 11.35 22.90
CA SER A 140 -33.53 10.85 24.18
C SER A 140 -32.54 9.84 24.74
N ARG A 141 -31.92 10.16 25.87
CA ARG A 141 -31.09 9.20 26.62
C ARG A 141 -32.01 8.27 27.40
N LEU A 142 -31.76 6.96 27.32
CA LEU A 142 -32.39 6.02 28.24
C LEU A 142 -31.93 6.33 29.66
N SER A 143 -32.82 6.15 30.64
CA SER A 143 -32.44 6.21 32.05
C SER A 143 -31.34 5.17 32.32
N PRO A 144 -30.32 5.50 33.13
CA PRO A 144 -29.27 4.55 33.47
C PRO A 144 -29.89 3.27 34.06
N PRO A 145 -29.49 2.08 33.57
CA PRO A 145 -30.08 0.83 34.04
C PRO A 145 -29.75 0.62 35.52
N ASP A 146 -30.75 0.19 36.29
CA ASP A 146 -30.54 -0.20 37.67
C ASP A 146 -29.82 -1.55 37.72
N VAL A 147 -28.52 -1.52 37.96
CA VAL A 147 -27.66 -2.71 38.03
C VAL A 147 -27.85 -3.50 39.34
N SER A 148 -28.55 -2.96 40.34
CA SER A 148 -28.81 -3.66 41.60
C SER A 148 -29.68 -4.92 41.43
N VAL A 149 -30.48 -4.96 40.38
CA VAL A 149 -31.35 -6.11 40.02
C VAL A 149 -30.53 -7.37 39.71
N TYR A 150 -29.28 -7.23 39.24
CA TYR A 150 -28.40 -8.36 38.93
C TYR A 150 -27.64 -8.91 40.14
N GLY A 151 -27.65 -8.22 41.28
CA GLY A 151 -26.99 -8.66 42.51
C GLY A 151 -27.57 -9.96 43.11
N GLN A 152 -28.78 -10.33 42.71
CA GLN A 152 -29.47 -11.54 43.17
C GLN A 152 -29.09 -12.80 42.38
N LEU A 153 -28.36 -12.67 41.27
CA LEU A 153 -27.95 -13.80 40.44
C LEU A 153 -26.59 -14.40 40.84
N GLY A 154 -25.87 -13.74 41.74
CA GLY A 154 -24.58 -14.19 42.30
C GLY A 154 -24.73 -15.02 43.58
N GLY A 155 -25.68 -15.95 43.62
CA GLY A 155 -25.79 -16.93 44.70
C GLY A 155 -24.81 -18.08 44.50
N VAL A 156 -23.58 -17.95 45.00
CA VAL A 156 -22.67 -19.09 45.19
C VAL A 156 -22.91 -19.66 46.58
N GLN A 157 -23.48 -20.86 46.63
CA GLN A 157 -23.16 -21.88 47.64
C GLN A 157 -22.61 -23.10 46.93
#